data_AF-A0A815EEW9-F1
#
_entry.id   AF-A0A815EEW9-F1
#
_cell.length_a   1.000
_cell.length_b   1.000
_cell.length_c   1.000
_cell.angle_alpha   90.00
_cell.angle_beta   90.00
_cell.angle_gamma   90.00
#
_symmetry.space_group_name_H-M   'P 1'
#
loop_
_entity.id
_entity.type
_entity.pdbx_description
1 polymer ?
#
loop_
_entity_poly.entity_id
_entity_poly.type
_entity_poly.pdbx_seq_one_letter_code
_entity_poly.pdbx_strand_id
1 'polypeptide(L)'
;MFIIPNTDTLKCPITCELFREPVTGQDGHTYERDAIITWLKKNGTSPITREPMTIESLRPNHTVKQLIDEFKSSSSQKHFLFKFGVDIKKAERRAIFQAPGKAIYRAEWISKPGPAVVLLKIDGAKASREASYYVQLGCHPHIVHTYGMVENDANSLMLVQEYASEGDLAELLRENEFRPSQSVLLEIFLQIIDAMVYLADYGIVHGDLACRNVLVFRFNDVDPQQNLVKLTDFGLTRASTLYSVVGSTAATTLVVVPLRYAAPEILQNSGLSNYSEKSDVYSMGILMWEACSQGQLPYASIEDDNEVRRYKLKGEILNRPENCDETLWNIIVRCWHRQSEARPTFKMLKQSLLELQKRWAAARINKFRDAGAGYLADALKKNQTLTTLYLPGNKIGDTGAKYLADALKNNQILTTLNLLLCGITDAGVQHLAEALRNNQTLTTLHLSSDQIGNAGAKYLADVLKNNKALTALYLSGNKISDTGAEYLADALKNNQTLTILDLQANNIGDVGAGYLADALKNNQTLTTLNLEENEIADAGAQKFAGVLQIIQTLTILELRGNKIGNAGAQHLVEARETNQTLTKLTF
;
A
#
# COMPACT_ATOMS: atom_id res chain seq x y z
N MET A 1 16.07 -1.43 43.27
CA MET A 1 15.05 -1.21 42.22
C MET A 1 15.72 -0.40 41.13
N PHE A 2 16.22 -1.06 40.08
CA PHE A 2 16.67 -0.39 38.86
C PHE A 2 15.69 -0.79 37.77
N ILE A 3 14.87 0.17 37.35
CA ILE A 3 13.94 0.01 36.24
C ILE A 3 14.81 -0.06 34.98
N ILE A 4 14.87 -1.23 34.33
CA ILE A 4 15.42 -1.32 32.98
C ILE A 4 14.51 -0.46 32.10
N PRO A 5 14.99 0.60 31.44
CA PRO A 5 14.13 1.41 30.57
C PRO A 5 13.60 0.51 29.47
N ASN A 6 12.32 0.67 29.12
CA ASN A 6 11.73 -0.01 27.98
C ASN A 6 12.60 0.29 26.74
N THR A 7 13.23 -0.72 26.13
CA THR A 7 14.30 -0.53 25.13
C THR A 7 13.83 0.23 23.88
N ASP A 8 12.51 0.27 23.65
CA ASP A 8 11.88 1.06 22.60
C ASP A 8 11.99 2.58 22.82
N THR A 9 12.14 3.04 24.07
CA THR A 9 12.33 4.46 24.39
C THR A 9 13.74 4.97 24.09
N LEU A 10 14.70 4.06 23.88
CA LEU A 10 16.09 4.39 23.55
C LEU A 10 16.40 4.23 22.05
N LYS A 11 15.38 3.89 21.24
CA LYS A 11 15.50 3.71 19.81
C LYS A 11 14.88 4.87 19.04
N CYS A 12 15.51 5.22 17.93
CA CYS A 12 15.00 6.25 17.05
C CYS A 12 13.74 5.77 16.32
N PRO A 13 12.64 6.56 16.29
CA PRO A 13 11.43 6.17 15.57
C PRO A 13 11.58 6.21 14.04
N ILE A 14 12.67 6.79 13.51
CA ILE A 14 12.96 6.84 12.07
C ILE A 14 13.85 5.66 11.65
N THR A 15 14.93 5.40 12.39
CA THR A 15 15.90 4.34 12.03
C THR A 15 15.62 3.01 12.74
N CYS A 16 14.80 3.04 13.80
CA CYS A 16 14.55 1.92 14.73
C CYS A 16 15.82 1.37 15.42
N GLU A 17 16.95 2.10 15.32
CA GLU A 17 18.21 1.78 15.99
C GLU A 17 18.35 2.54 17.32
N LEU A 18 19.22 2.05 18.22
CA LEU A 18 19.61 2.81 19.42
C LEU A 18 20.23 4.15 19.02
N PHE A 19 19.83 5.24 19.70
CA PHE A 19 20.41 6.55 19.40
C PHE A 19 21.93 6.57 19.60
N ARG A 20 22.64 7.13 18.63
CA ARG A 20 24.06 7.45 18.67
C ARG A 20 24.23 8.91 19.07
N GLU A 21 23.53 9.82 18.40
CA GLU A 21 23.47 11.25 18.72
C GLU A 21 22.00 11.74 18.81
N PRO A 22 21.29 11.42 19.91
CA PRO A 22 19.90 11.79 20.05
C PRO A 22 19.69 13.31 20.09
N VAL A 23 18.70 13.79 19.35
CA VAL A 23 18.22 15.18 19.34
C VAL A 23 16.71 15.23 19.51
N THR A 24 16.18 16.25 20.18
CA THR A 24 14.75 16.47 20.39
C THR A 24 14.22 17.56 19.44
N GLY A 25 13.09 17.28 18.80
CA GLY A 25 12.36 18.22 17.95
C GLY A 25 11.35 19.08 18.72
N GLN A 26 10.80 20.11 18.07
CA GLN A 26 9.76 20.98 18.65
C GLN A 26 8.46 20.24 18.99
N ASP A 27 8.22 19.09 18.37
CA ASP A 27 7.11 18.19 18.65
C ASP A 27 7.33 17.32 19.90
N GLY A 28 8.42 17.55 20.64
CA GLY A 28 8.73 16.86 21.89
C GLY A 28 9.31 15.45 21.74
N HIS A 29 9.50 14.97 20.50
CA HIS A 29 10.01 13.62 20.25
C HIS A 29 11.53 13.61 20.03
N THR A 30 12.16 12.47 20.30
CA THR A 30 13.62 12.29 20.14
C THR A 30 13.95 11.49 18.88
N TYR A 31 14.95 11.94 18.14
CA TYR A 31 15.38 11.42 16.86
C TYR A 31 16.91 11.24 16.81
N GLU A 32 17.38 10.41 15.88
CA GLU A 32 18.81 10.34 15.54
C GLU A 32 19.16 11.54 14.65
N ARG A 33 20.21 12.28 15.02
CA ARG A 33 20.57 13.58 14.40
C ARG A 33 20.64 13.50 12.87
N ASP A 34 21.39 12.56 12.34
CA ASP A 34 21.59 12.45 10.89
C ASP A 34 20.31 12.03 10.16
N ALA A 35 19.51 11.17 10.79
CA ALA A 35 18.26 10.67 10.22
C ALA A 35 17.20 11.78 10.13
N ILE A 36 17.02 12.57 11.20
CA ILE A 36 16.04 13.67 11.21
C ILE A 36 16.48 14.83 10.30
N ILE A 37 17.77 15.15 10.24
CA ILE A 37 18.28 16.18 9.31
C ILE A 37 18.01 15.76 7.86
N THR A 38 18.24 14.49 7.53
CA THR A 38 17.96 13.95 6.18
C THR A 38 16.47 13.99 5.87
N TRP A 39 15.62 13.65 6.85
CA TRP A 39 14.16 13.70 6.70
C TRP A 39 13.65 15.12 6.47
N LEU A 40 14.10 16.09 7.27
CA LEU A 40 13.65 17.48 7.18
C LEU A 40 14.08 18.14 5.87
N LYS A 41 15.28 17.85 5.36
CA LYS A 41 15.73 18.31 4.04
C LYS A 41 14.84 17.82 2.89
N LYS A 42 14.22 16.65 3.05
CA LYS A 42 13.39 16.02 2.02
C LYS A 42 11.91 16.39 2.13
N ASN A 43 11.38 16.48 3.35
CA ASN A 43 9.93 16.56 3.59
C ASN A 43 9.48 17.87 4.28
N GLY A 44 10.38 18.59 4.97
CA GLY A 44 10.05 19.85 5.66
C GLY A 44 9.11 19.75 6.88
N THR A 45 8.77 18.54 7.31
CA THR A 45 7.79 18.28 8.38
C THR A 45 8.26 17.22 9.37
N SER A 46 7.68 17.21 10.59
CA SER A 46 7.87 16.17 11.59
C SER A 46 7.54 14.79 10.99
N PRO A 47 8.38 13.76 11.19
CA PRO A 47 8.06 12.39 10.81
C PRO A 47 6.84 11.81 11.55
N ILE A 48 6.51 12.34 12.73
CA ILE A 48 5.48 11.78 13.62
C ILE A 48 4.19 12.59 13.52
N THR A 49 4.23 13.89 13.78
CA THR A 49 3.03 14.74 13.82
C THR A 49 2.66 15.30 12.45
N ARG A 50 3.58 15.25 11.47
CA ARG A 50 3.46 15.83 10.12
C ARG A 50 3.33 17.35 10.09
N GLU A 51 3.48 18.01 11.23
CA GLU A 51 3.53 19.48 11.31
C GLU A 51 4.86 20.04 10.79
N PRO A 52 4.91 21.30 10.31
CA PRO A 52 6.15 21.94 9.85
C PRO A 52 7.23 21.96 10.93
N MET A 53 8.46 21.59 10.57
CA MET A 53 9.61 21.55 11.49
C MET A 53 10.91 21.93 10.76
N THR A 54 11.80 22.66 11.44
CA THR A 54 13.07 23.15 10.87
C THR A 54 14.29 22.55 11.54
N ILE A 55 15.41 22.49 10.83
CA ILE A 55 16.66 21.88 11.33
C ILE A 55 17.23 22.69 12.52
N GLU A 56 17.10 24.01 12.47
CA GLU A 56 17.55 24.95 13.50
C GLU A 56 16.82 24.74 14.85
N SER A 57 15.67 24.07 14.82
CA SER A 57 14.85 23.80 15.99
C SER A 57 15.33 22.60 16.82
N LEU A 58 16.18 21.73 16.27
CA LEU A 58 16.67 20.54 16.95
C LEU A 58 17.60 20.89 18.11
N ARG A 59 17.47 20.16 19.23
CA ARG A 59 18.31 20.32 20.44
C ARG A 59 18.92 18.98 20.86
N PRO A 60 20.19 18.89 21.29
CA PRO A 60 20.77 17.64 21.79
C PRO A 60 19.98 17.08 23.00
N ASN A 61 19.74 15.78 23.03
CA ASN A 61 19.08 15.10 24.15
C ASN A 61 20.11 14.32 24.98
N HIS A 62 20.76 15.03 25.90
CA HIS A 62 21.82 14.47 26.74
C HIS A 62 21.32 13.38 27.71
N THR A 63 20.07 13.45 28.14
CA THR A 63 19.47 12.45 29.03
C THR A 63 19.35 11.08 28.35
N VAL A 64 18.82 11.05 27.12
CA VAL A 64 18.73 9.79 26.34
C VAL A 64 20.12 9.28 25.99
N LYS A 65 21.07 10.17 25.69
CA LYS A 65 22.46 9.79 25.44
C LYS A 65 23.11 9.08 26.64
N GLN A 66 22.94 9.63 27.85
CA GLN A 66 23.45 9.03 29.08
C GLN A 66 22.82 7.66 29.36
N LEU A 67 21.50 7.53 29.19
CA LEU A 67 20.80 6.24 29.35
C LEU A 67 21.32 5.17 28.38
N ILE A 68 21.70 5.55 27.16
CA ILE A 68 22.27 4.63 26.18
C ILE A 68 23.69 4.21 26.53
N ASP A 69 24.51 5.14 27.04
CA ASP A 69 25.87 4.83 27.45
C ASP A 69 25.88 3.95 28.74
N GLU A 70 24.90 4.14 29.62
CA GLU A 70 24.61 3.25 30.77
C GLU A 70 24.07 1.87 30.32
N PHE A 71 23.21 1.83 29.29
CA PHE A 71 22.75 0.58 28.67
C PHE A 71 23.89 -0.21 28.00
N LYS A 72 24.78 0.49 27.29
CA LYS A 72 25.96 -0.11 26.64
C LYS A 72 26.97 -0.66 27.64
N SER A 73 27.18 0.05 28.75
CA SER A 73 28.09 -0.39 29.83
C SER A 73 27.52 -1.56 30.65
N SER A 74 26.20 -1.64 30.84
CA SER A 74 25.52 -2.76 31.53
C SER A 74 25.32 -4.01 30.66
N SER A 75 25.37 -3.89 29.34
CA SER A 75 25.19 -4.99 28.36
C SER A 75 26.40 -5.92 28.18
N SER A 76 27.49 -5.72 28.93
CA SER A 76 28.66 -6.62 28.86
C SER A 76 28.39 -7.91 29.66
N GLN A 77 27.90 -8.94 28.95
CA GLN A 77 27.84 -10.38 29.30
C GLN A 77 26.72 -10.94 30.21
N LYS A 78 26.02 -10.19 31.07
CA LYS A 78 25.05 -10.80 32.01
C LYS A 78 23.59 -10.93 31.54
N HIS A 79 23.15 -10.24 30.49
CA HIS A 79 21.72 -10.22 30.08
C HIS A 79 21.33 -11.16 28.93
N PHE A 80 22.29 -11.84 28.30
CA PHE A 80 22.05 -12.76 27.19
C PHE A 80 22.32 -14.23 27.55
N LEU A 81 22.56 -14.52 28.83
CA LEU A 81 22.80 -15.87 29.33
C LEU A 81 21.68 -16.25 30.31
N PHE A 82 20.82 -17.16 29.89
CA PHE A 82 19.71 -17.70 30.66
C PHE A 82 20.07 -19.07 31.24
N LYS A 83 19.44 -19.45 32.35
CA LYS A 83 19.64 -20.76 32.97
C LYS A 83 18.46 -21.70 32.70
N PHE A 84 18.76 -22.89 32.19
CA PHE A 84 17.74 -23.91 31.97
C PHE A 84 17.13 -24.35 33.31
N GLY A 85 15.80 -24.45 33.37
CA GLY A 85 15.06 -24.80 34.60
C GLY A 85 14.92 -23.68 35.63
N VAL A 86 15.55 -22.51 35.40
CA VAL A 86 15.42 -21.32 36.28
C VAL A 86 14.75 -20.16 35.54
N ASP A 87 15.23 -19.82 34.35
CA ASP A 87 14.69 -18.73 33.54
C ASP A 87 13.76 -19.24 32.43
N ILE A 88 14.13 -20.36 31.81
CA ILE A 88 13.42 -20.99 30.69
C ILE A 88 13.32 -22.50 30.95
N LYS A 89 12.18 -23.10 30.62
CA LYS A 89 12.00 -24.57 30.54
C LYS A 89 11.41 -24.98 29.19
N LYS A 90 11.52 -26.26 28.86
CA LYS A 90 10.75 -26.86 27.76
C LYS A 90 9.28 -26.94 28.17
N ALA A 91 8.38 -26.52 27.28
CA ALA A 91 6.93 -26.68 27.46
C ALA A 91 6.53 -28.17 27.34
N GLU A 92 7.17 -28.88 26.41
CA GLU A 92 6.92 -30.29 26.11
C GLU A 92 8.22 -31.09 26.08
N ARG A 93 8.14 -32.40 26.34
CA ARG A 93 9.32 -33.28 26.27
C ARG A 93 9.77 -33.56 24.83
N ARG A 94 8.84 -33.57 23.88
CA ARG A 94 9.11 -33.87 22.47
C ARG A 94 9.60 -32.61 21.75
N ALA A 95 10.57 -32.79 20.86
CA ALA A 95 11.00 -31.72 19.97
C ALA A 95 9.93 -31.46 18.90
N ILE A 96 9.70 -30.19 18.56
CA ILE A 96 8.87 -29.83 17.40
C ILE A 96 9.59 -30.13 16.09
N PHE A 97 10.93 -30.09 16.12
CA PHE A 97 11.78 -30.48 15.00
C PHE A 97 13.05 -31.16 15.52
N GLN A 98 13.48 -32.22 14.83
CA GLN A 98 14.71 -32.93 15.18
C GLN A 98 15.42 -33.42 13.91
N ALA A 99 16.68 -33.03 13.79
CA ALA A 99 17.63 -33.49 12.77
C ALA A 99 18.99 -33.78 13.41
N PRO A 100 19.93 -34.46 12.73
CA PRO A 100 21.28 -34.64 13.25
C PRO A 100 21.92 -33.29 13.65
N GLY A 101 22.30 -33.14 14.92
CA GLY A 101 22.96 -31.93 15.45
C GLY A 101 22.08 -30.72 15.71
N LYS A 102 20.77 -30.78 15.38
CA LYS A 102 19.82 -29.68 15.58
C LYS A 102 18.48 -30.18 16.12
N ALA A 103 18.00 -29.60 17.21
CA ALA A 103 16.66 -29.87 17.72
C ALA A 103 15.98 -28.58 18.19
N ILE A 104 14.68 -28.47 17.96
CA ILE A 104 13.89 -27.31 18.38
C ILE A 104 12.80 -27.78 19.34
N TYR A 105 12.67 -27.11 20.47
CA TYR A 105 11.66 -27.41 21.50
C TYR A 105 10.79 -26.18 21.76
N ARG A 106 9.47 -26.34 21.94
CA ARG A 106 8.65 -25.28 22.55
C ARG A 106 9.15 -24.98 23.95
N ALA A 107 9.17 -23.71 24.31
CA ALA A 107 9.72 -23.25 25.58
C ALA A 107 8.83 -22.21 26.26
N GLU A 108 8.96 -22.12 27.57
CA GLU A 108 8.22 -21.21 28.44
C GLU A 108 9.19 -20.46 29.34
N TRP A 109 8.92 -19.18 29.57
CA TRP A 109 9.58 -18.40 30.59
C TRP A 109 9.10 -18.81 31.98
N ILE A 110 10.02 -19.00 32.91
CA ILE A 110 9.73 -19.42 34.29
C ILE A 110 9.68 -18.22 35.23
N SER A 111 10.74 -17.39 35.18
CA SER A 111 10.96 -16.35 36.19
C SER A 111 10.18 -15.05 35.91
N LYS A 112 9.78 -14.79 34.67
CA LYS A 112 8.94 -13.64 34.26
C LYS A 112 8.12 -13.99 33.02
N PRO A 113 6.85 -13.56 32.90
CA PRO A 113 6.09 -13.73 31.66
C PRO A 113 6.78 -12.99 30.51
N GLY A 114 6.90 -13.67 29.36
CA GLY A 114 7.54 -13.16 28.16
C GLY A 114 6.85 -13.70 26.90
N PRO A 115 7.27 -13.25 25.70
CA PRO A 115 6.68 -13.69 24.43
C PRO A 115 6.88 -15.19 24.20
N ALA A 116 6.12 -15.78 23.27
CA ALA A 116 6.25 -17.18 22.89
C ALA A 116 7.66 -17.46 22.33
N VAL A 117 8.30 -18.53 22.83
CA VAL A 117 9.70 -18.85 22.53
C VAL A 117 9.92 -20.32 22.23
N VAL A 118 11.02 -20.59 21.53
CA VAL A 118 11.57 -21.92 21.31
C VAL A 118 13.01 -21.99 21.80
N LEU A 119 13.42 -23.21 22.16
CA LEU A 119 14.81 -23.56 22.41
C LEU A 119 15.38 -24.26 21.18
N LEU A 120 16.30 -23.59 20.50
CA LEU A 120 17.10 -24.17 19.43
C LEU A 120 18.38 -24.77 20.03
N LYS A 121 18.47 -26.10 20.07
CA LYS A 121 19.67 -26.83 20.46
C LYS A 121 20.59 -27.01 19.26
N ILE A 122 21.86 -26.64 19.44
CA ILE A 122 22.95 -26.82 18.48
C ILE A 122 24.08 -27.59 19.16
N ASP A 123 24.49 -28.72 18.58
CA ASP A 123 25.56 -29.56 19.12
C ASP A 123 26.94 -29.14 18.54
N GLY A 124 27.99 -29.10 19.37
CA GLY A 124 29.39 -29.00 18.90
C GLY A 124 30.22 -27.78 19.37
N ALA A 125 31.56 -27.93 19.33
CA ALA A 125 32.55 -27.00 19.90
C ALA A 125 32.63 -25.60 19.24
N LYS A 126 32.01 -25.39 18.07
CA LYS A 126 31.94 -24.09 17.38
C LYS A 126 30.64 -23.31 17.66
N ALA A 127 29.65 -23.92 18.32
CA ALA A 127 28.33 -23.33 18.56
C ALA A 127 28.36 -22.00 19.33
N SER A 128 29.32 -21.83 20.25
CA SER A 128 29.47 -20.59 21.03
C SER A 128 29.88 -19.37 20.18
N ARG A 129 30.72 -19.58 19.14
CA ARG A 129 31.13 -18.49 18.23
C ARG A 129 29.98 -18.08 17.30
N GLU A 130 29.16 -19.04 16.85
CA GLU A 130 28.03 -18.79 15.96
C GLU A 130 26.82 -18.16 16.66
N ALA A 131 26.56 -18.57 17.91
CA ALA A 131 25.53 -17.99 18.75
C ALA A 131 25.67 -16.48 18.96
N SER A 132 26.91 -15.98 18.98
CA SER A 132 27.16 -14.54 19.09
C SER A 132 26.59 -13.77 17.89
N TYR A 133 26.62 -14.33 16.68
CA TYR A 133 26.00 -13.72 15.50
C TYR A 133 24.48 -13.71 15.58
N TYR A 134 23.87 -14.78 16.09
CA TYR A 134 22.42 -14.85 16.27
C TYR A 134 21.90 -13.76 17.22
N VAL A 135 22.59 -13.54 18.34
CA VAL A 135 22.24 -12.50 19.31
C VAL A 135 22.52 -11.11 18.73
N GLN A 136 23.65 -10.92 18.04
CA GLN A 136 24.05 -9.63 17.49
C GLN A 136 23.17 -9.18 16.31
N LEU A 137 22.72 -10.11 15.47
CA LEU A 137 21.99 -9.81 14.23
C LEU A 137 20.47 -9.89 14.39
N GLY A 138 19.98 -10.53 15.46
CA GLY A 138 18.56 -10.66 15.75
C GLY A 138 17.83 -9.34 16.06
N CYS A 139 18.51 -8.19 16.02
CA CYS A 139 17.88 -6.88 16.11
C CYS A 139 17.16 -6.45 14.82
N HIS A 140 17.42 -7.11 13.69
CA HIS A 140 16.77 -6.82 12.42
C HIS A 140 15.32 -7.34 12.40
N PRO A 141 14.32 -6.56 11.92
CA PRO A 141 12.91 -6.93 11.98
C PRO A 141 12.55 -8.21 11.21
N HIS A 142 13.34 -8.54 10.18
CA HIS A 142 13.14 -9.72 9.31
C HIS A 142 14.18 -10.84 9.54
N ILE A 143 14.89 -10.83 10.66
CA ILE A 143 15.74 -11.94 11.12
C ILE A 143 15.13 -12.46 12.42
N VAL A 144 15.09 -13.78 12.59
CA VAL A 144 14.55 -14.40 13.81
C VAL A 144 15.32 -13.88 15.03
N HIS A 145 14.58 -13.24 15.93
CA HIS A 145 15.11 -12.64 17.14
C HIS A 145 15.60 -13.74 18.08
N THR A 146 16.89 -13.64 18.45
CA THR A 146 17.51 -14.51 19.45
C THR A 146 17.70 -13.72 20.74
N TYR A 147 16.90 -14.05 21.76
CA TYR A 147 16.93 -13.38 23.06
C TYR A 147 18.24 -13.64 23.80
N GLY A 148 18.87 -14.80 23.57
CA GLY A 148 20.14 -15.15 24.17
C GLY A 148 20.41 -16.64 24.18
N MET A 149 21.46 -17.01 24.89
CA MET A 149 21.96 -18.37 25.08
C MET A 149 21.42 -18.96 26.37
N VAL A 150 21.17 -20.28 26.39
CA VAL A 150 20.84 -21.02 27.61
C VAL A 150 21.97 -21.95 27.98
N GLU A 151 22.46 -21.81 29.20
CA GLU A 151 23.42 -22.74 29.79
C GLU A 151 22.69 -24.06 30.11
N ASN A 152 23.14 -25.16 29.49
CA ASN A 152 22.58 -26.49 29.66
C ASN A 152 23.65 -27.47 30.16
N ASP A 153 24.48 -28.01 29.24
CA ASP A 153 25.54 -28.99 29.52
C ASP A 153 26.80 -28.63 28.72
N ALA A 154 28.00 -29.04 29.18
CA ALA A 154 29.30 -28.61 28.63
C ALA A 154 29.52 -28.85 27.10
N ASN A 155 28.72 -29.71 26.46
CA ASN A 155 28.87 -30.11 25.06
C ASN A 155 27.74 -29.65 24.11
N SER A 156 26.72 -28.93 24.59
CA SER A 156 25.61 -28.46 23.75
C SER A 156 25.17 -27.06 24.13
N LEU A 157 24.93 -26.22 23.12
CA LEU A 157 24.41 -24.88 23.31
C LEU A 157 22.92 -24.84 22.96
N MET A 158 22.13 -24.09 23.72
CA MET A 158 20.76 -23.76 23.34
C MET A 158 20.62 -22.26 23.15
N LEU A 159 19.81 -21.86 22.17
CA LEU A 159 19.42 -20.48 21.90
C LEU A 159 17.93 -20.32 22.21
N VAL A 160 17.57 -19.23 22.88
CA VAL A 160 16.17 -18.82 23.06
C VAL A 160 15.80 -17.92 21.90
N GLN A 161 14.85 -18.36 21.08
CA GLN A 161 14.37 -17.61 19.92
C GLN A 161 12.86 -17.37 20.01
N GLU A 162 12.39 -16.32 19.34
CA GLU A 162 10.95 -16.11 19.17
C GLU A 162 10.30 -17.27 18.40
N TYR A 163 9.06 -17.59 18.78
CA TYR A 163 8.28 -18.65 18.15
C TYR A 163 7.47 -18.13 16.97
N ALA A 164 7.60 -18.76 15.80
CA ALA A 164 6.77 -18.54 14.63
C ALA A 164 5.55 -19.48 14.66
N SER A 165 4.34 -18.93 14.75
CA SER A 165 3.11 -19.74 14.90
C SER A 165 2.73 -20.51 13.63
N GLU A 166 3.01 -19.95 12.47
CA GLU A 166 2.59 -20.48 11.16
C GLU A 166 3.63 -21.40 10.50
N GLY A 167 4.71 -21.75 11.22
CA GLY A 167 5.76 -22.64 10.70
C GLY A 167 6.66 -21.98 9.65
N ASP A 168 7.09 -22.76 8.65
CA ASP A 168 7.94 -22.30 7.55
C ASP A 168 7.17 -22.04 6.26
N LEU A 169 7.70 -21.12 5.44
CA LEU A 169 7.04 -20.68 4.21
C LEU A 169 6.88 -21.80 3.18
N ALA A 170 7.75 -22.82 3.16
CA ALA A 170 7.65 -23.89 2.17
C ALA A 170 6.46 -24.81 2.48
N GLU A 171 6.23 -25.13 3.75
CA GLU A 171 5.07 -25.89 4.20
C GLU A 171 3.77 -25.12 3.95
N LEU A 172 3.71 -23.85 4.41
CA LEU A 172 2.53 -23.00 4.25
C LEU A 172 2.07 -22.88 2.79
N LEU A 173 3.00 -22.77 1.84
CA LEU A 173 2.66 -22.67 0.41
C LEU A 173 2.17 -23.99 -0.21
N ARG A 174 2.53 -25.15 0.37
CA ARG A 174 2.12 -26.47 -0.14
C ARG A 174 0.75 -26.92 0.37
N GLU A 175 0.28 -26.39 1.49
CA GLU A 175 -0.94 -26.86 2.17
C GLU A 175 -2.26 -26.59 1.40
N ASN A 176 -2.22 -26.03 0.18
CA ASN A 176 -3.33 -25.90 -0.79
C ASN A 176 -4.57 -25.10 -0.33
N GLU A 177 -4.70 -24.73 0.95
CA GLU A 177 -5.82 -23.94 1.45
C GLU A 177 -5.80 -22.49 0.95
N PHE A 178 -4.60 -21.94 0.65
CA PHE A 178 -4.44 -20.54 0.26
C PHE A 178 -3.43 -20.40 -0.89
N ARG A 179 -3.78 -19.61 -1.91
CA ARG A 179 -2.89 -19.31 -3.05
C ARG A 179 -2.53 -17.82 -3.02
N PRO A 180 -1.38 -17.44 -2.42
CA PRO A 180 -1.05 -16.03 -2.26
C PRO A 180 -0.93 -15.35 -3.63
N SER A 181 -1.52 -14.16 -3.72
CA SER A 181 -1.34 -13.29 -4.89
C SER A 181 0.13 -12.90 -5.05
N GLN A 182 0.54 -12.54 -6.27
CA GLN A 182 1.90 -12.07 -6.50
C GLN A 182 2.25 -10.82 -5.69
N SER A 183 1.26 -9.97 -5.35
CA SER A 183 1.50 -8.82 -4.45
C SER A 183 1.86 -9.24 -3.03
N VAL A 184 1.27 -10.32 -2.51
CA VAL A 184 1.63 -10.89 -1.20
C VAL A 184 3.04 -11.48 -1.27
N LEU A 185 3.34 -12.26 -2.30
CA LEU A 185 4.67 -12.84 -2.50
C LEU A 185 5.76 -11.76 -2.64
N LEU A 186 5.48 -10.68 -3.38
CA LEU A 186 6.43 -9.57 -3.55
C LEU A 186 6.75 -8.88 -2.22
N GLU A 187 5.76 -8.69 -1.35
CA GLU A 187 5.97 -8.14 0.00
C GLU A 187 6.85 -9.08 0.84
N ILE A 188 6.56 -10.39 0.82
CA ILE A 188 7.39 -11.41 1.47
C ILE A 188 8.84 -11.37 0.94
N PHE A 189 9.03 -11.27 -0.38
CA PHE A 189 10.38 -11.18 -0.98
C PHE A 189 11.13 -9.93 -0.55
N LEU A 190 10.44 -8.80 -0.43
CA LEU A 190 11.05 -7.55 0.04
C LEU A 190 11.53 -7.67 1.50
N GLN A 191 10.77 -8.33 2.37
CA GLN A 191 11.17 -8.60 3.77
C GLN A 191 12.41 -9.51 3.84
N ILE A 192 12.44 -10.59 3.06
CA ILE A 192 13.59 -11.51 3.00
C ILE A 192 14.84 -10.80 2.46
N ILE A 193 14.68 -10.02 1.38
CA ILE A 193 15.79 -9.28 0.80
C ILE A 193 16.32 -8.20 1.74
N ASP A 194 15.46 -7.57 2.54
CA ASP A 194 15.90 -6.62 3.56
C ASP A 194 16.85 -7.28 4.58
N ALA A 195 16.49 -8.46 5.07
CA ALA A 195 17.37 -9.26 5.93
C ALA A 195 18.68 -9.66 5.22
N MET A 196 18.62 -10.04 3.95
CA MET A 196 19.81 -10.42 3.17
C MET A 196 20.74 -9.23 2.88
N VAL A 197 20.20 -8.03 2.66
CA VAL A 197 21.00 -6.79 2.58
C VAL A 197 21.75 -6.57 3.89
N TYR A 198 21.07 -6.73 5.02
CA TYR A 198 21.69 -6.59 6.34
C TYR A 198 22.80 -7.62 6.57
N LEU A 199 22.57 -8.91 6.28
CA LEU A 199 23.61 -9.94 6.38
C LEU A 199 24.82 -9.64 5.48
N ALA A 200 24.59 -9.21 4.24
CA ALA A 200 25.65 -8.87 3.29
C ALA A 200 26.50 -7.68 3.79
N ASP A 201 25.89 -6.66 4.38
CA ASP A 201 26.60 -5.50 4.94
C ASP A 201 27.50 -5.87 6.15
N TYR A 202 27.15 -6.95 6.86
CA TYR A 202 27.99 -7.55 7.91
C TYR A 202 28.99 -8.59 7.38
N GLY A 203 29.06 -8.80 6.06
CA GLY A 203 29.96 -9.78 5.44
C GLY A 203 29.57 -11.23 5.71
N ILE A 204 28.29 -11.48 5.99
CA ILE A 204 27.76 -12.80 6.32
C ILE A 204 27.07 -13.39 5.09
N VAL A 205 27.51 -14.58 4.71
CA VAL A 205 26.88 -15.41 3.67
C VAL A 205 25.98 -16.42 4.37
N HIS A 206 24.72 -16.50 3.95
CA HIS A 206 23.75 -17.43 4.49
C HIS A 206 24.07 -18.87 4.08
N GLY A 207 24.32 -19.11 2.79
CA GLY A 207 24.75 -20.41 2.25
C GLY A 207 23.68 -21.50 2.17
N ASP A 208 22.45 -21.25 2.63
CA ASP A 208 21.30 -22.16 2.53
C ASP A 208 19.97 -21.40 2.44
N LEU A 209 19.89 -20.38 1.60
CA LEU A 209 18.67 -19.59 1.44
C LEU A 209 17.60 -20.38 0.65
N ALA A 210 16.46 -20.66 1.29
CA ALA A 210 15.31 -21.40 0.72
C ALA A 210 14.02 -21.09 1.51
N CYS A 211 12.83 -21.39 0.96
CA CYS A 211 11.56 -21.10 1.66
C CYS A 211 11.47 -21.81 3.04
N ARG A 212 12.04 -23.01 3.18
CA ARG A 212 12.08 -23.74 4.46
C ARG A 212 12.85 -23.03 5.59
N ASN A 213 13.72 -22.08 5.23
CA ASN A 213 14.51 -21.28 6.18
C ASN A 213 13.92 -19.86 6.36
N VAL A 214 12.68 -19.65 5.91
CA VAL A 214 11.88 -18.45 6.14
C VAL A 214 10.71 -18.82 7.03
N LEU A 215 10.70 -18.31 8.26
CA LEU A 215 9.63 -18.55 9.22
C LEU A 215 8.53 -17.51 9.09
N VAL A 216 7.28 -17.96 9.23
CA VAL A 216 6.09 -17.12 9.06
C VAL A 216 5.48 -16.83 10.44
N PHE A 217 5.45 -15.55 10.81
CA PHE A 217 4.91 -15.08 12.09
C PHE A 217 3.47 -14.59 11.97
N ARG A 218 3.13 -14.06 10.80
CA ARG A 218 1.76 -13.67 10.43
C ARG A 218 1.61 -13.86 8.94
N PHE A 219 0.49 -14.45 8.53
CA PHE A 219 0.14 -14.61 7.13
C PHE A 219 -1.25 -14.02 6.86
N ASN A 220 -1.38 -13.33 5.73
CA ASN A 220 -2.64 -12.81 5.22
C ASN A 220 -2.61 -12.83 3.69
N ASP A 221 -3.51 -13.60 3.10
CA ASP A 221 -3.60 -13.80 1.66
C ASP A 221 -4.26 -12.64 0.90
N VAL A 222 -4.91 -11.71 1.63
CA VAL A 222 -5.64 -10.56 1.08
C VAL A 222 -4.84 -9.26 1.17
N ASP A 223 -4.30 -8.94 2.35
CA ASP A 223 -3.54 -7.72 2.63
C ASP A 223 -2.04 -8.04 2.78
N PRO A 224 -1.21 -7.73 1.75
CA PRO A 224 0.23 -7.95 1.79
C PRO A 224 0.90 -7.36 3.05
N GLN A 225 0.45 -6.20 3.52
CA GLN A 225 1.11 -5.47 4.63
C GLN A 225 0.93 -6.13 6.00
N GLN A 226 0.00 -7.08 6.13
CA GLN A 226 -0.20 -7.83 7.39
C GLN A 226 0.73 -9.03 7.52
N ASN A 227 1.44 -9.40 6.45
CA ASN A 227 2.37 -10.52 6.45
C ASN A 227 3.66 -10.14 7.18
N LEU A 228 4.16 -11.07 7.99
CA LEU A 228 5.46 -10.95 8.64
C LEU A 228 6.23 -12.26 8.50
N VAL A 229 7.34 -12.19 7.78
CA VAL A 229 8.29 -13.30 7.65
C VAL A 229 9.65 -12.90 8.22
N LYS A 230 10.38 -13.91 8.71
CA LYS A 230 11.72 -13.72 9.23
C LYS A 230 12.64 -14.85 8.79
N LEU A 231 13.86 -14.47 8.46
CA LEU A 231 14.93 -15.37 8.04
C LEU A 231 15.58 -16.05 9.24
N THR A 232 15.86 -17.34 9.13
CA THR A 232 16.54 -18.13 10.16
C THR A 232 17.72 -18.92 9.55
N ASP A 233 18.48 -19.64 10.39
CA ASP A 233 19.49 -20.61 9.95
C ASP A 233 20.63 -20.06 9.07
N PHE A 234 20.89 -18.76 9.14
CA PHE A 234 22.02 -18.12 8.47
C PHE A 234 23.35 -18.51 9.13
N GLY A 235 24.38 -18.73 8.31
CA GLY A 235 25.76 -18.96 8.79
C GLY A 235 26.07 -20.37 9.30
N LEU A 236 25.07 -21.23 9.56
CA LEU A 236 25.24 -22.61 10.06
C LEU A 236 26.00 -23.54 9.09
N THR A 237 26.05 -23.20 7.80
CA THR A 237 26.82 -23.95 6.79
C THR A 237 28.33 -23.75 6.90
N ARG A 238 28.82 -22.73 7.62
CA ARG A 238 30.26 -22.42 7.72
C ARG A 238 30.98 -23.18 8.86
N ALA A 239 30.27 -23.81 9.80
CA ALA A 239 30.88 -24.60 10.87
C ALA A 239 30.36 -26.02 11.06
N SER A 240 29.31 -26.42 10.35
CA SER A 240 28.66 -27.71 10.54
C SER A 240 29.44 -28.85 9.86
N THR A 241 30.09 -29.70 10.65
CA THR A 241 30.38 -31.11 10.31
C THR A 241 29.12 -31.99 10.36
N LEU A 242 27.92 -31.41 10.47
CA LEU A 242 26.68 -32.08 10.90
C LEU A 242 25.71 -32.39 9.76
N TYR A 243 26.12 -32.23 8.51
CA TYR A 243 25.36 -32.72 7.37
C TYR A 243 26.26 -33.64 6.54
N SER A 244 25.90 -34.92 6.42
CA SER A 244 26.53 -35.98 5.58
C SER A 244 25.41 -36.61 4.74
N VAL A 245 25.51 -36.94 3.44
CA VAL A 245 26.31 -37.97 2.69
C VAL A 245 26.33 -37.49 1.20
N VAL A 246 27.29 -37.68 0.27
CA VAL A 246 27.90 -38.89 -0.33
C VAL A 246 29.20 -38.53 -1.10
N GLY A 247 30.23 -39.39 -1.02
CA GLY A 247 30.99 -39.79 -2.23
C GLY A 247 32.37 -39.20 -2.55
N SER A 248 33.41 -39.78 -1.92
CA SER A 248 34.81 -39.96 -2.36
C SER A 248 35.83 -38.80 -2.45
N THR A 249 36.86 -39.01 -1.62
CA THR A 249 38.30 -38.68 -1.70
C THR A 249 38.77 -37.24 -1.45
N ALA A 250 39.18 -37.06 -0.18
CA ALA A 250 40.28 -36.23 0.33
C ALA A 250 40.14 -34.70 0.33
N ALA A 251 39.32 -34.17 1.26
CA ALA A 251 39.61 -32.95 2.02
C ALA A 251 38.78 -32.93 3.34
N THR A 252 39.42 -32.57 4.46
CA THR A 252 38.98 -32.73 5.86
C THR A 252 37.94 -31.71 6.37
N THR A 253 36.84 -31.51 5.64
CA THR A 253 35.53 -31.05 6.18
C THR A 253 34.48 -31.23 5.09
N LEU A 254 33.59 -32.21 5.25
CA LEU A 254 32.48 -32.48 4.34
C LEU A 254 31.43 -31.36 4.45
N VAL A 255 31.22 -30.59 3.38
CA VAL A 255 30.18 -29.54 3.28
C VAL A 255 28.99 -30.13 2.53
N VAL A 256 27.83 -30.31 3.19
CA VAL A 256 26.58 -30.60 2.47
C VAL A 256 26.09 -29.34 1.81
N VAL A 257 25.98 -29.42 0.50
CA VAL A 257 25.51 -28.35 -0.35
C VAL A 257 24.03 -28.59 -0.63
N PRO A 258 23.14 -27.62 -0.41
CA PRO A 258 21.72 -27.72 -0.78
C PRO A 258 21.62 -27.69 -2.32
N LEU A 259 21.90 -28.82 -2.98
CA LEU A 259 22.27 -28.90 -4.39
C LEU A 259 21.29 -28.20 -5.33
N ARG A 260 19.99 -28.33 -5.07
CA ARG A 260 18.91 -27.73 -5.87
C ARG A 260 18.88 -26.20 -5.75
N TYR A 261 19.33 -25.63 -4.64
CA TYR A 261 19.38 -24.20 -4.35
C TYR A 261 20.74 -23.57 -4.68
N ALA A 262 21.83 -24.32 -4.49
CA ALA A 262 23.19 -23.79 -4.57
C ALA A 262 23.61 -23.31 -5.96
N ALA A 263 24.43 -22.26 -6.01
CA ALA A 263 24.93 -21.70 -7.26
C ALA A 263 25.94 -22.64 -7.98
N PRO A 264 26.10 -22.54 -9.32
CA PRO A 264 27.01 -23.39 -10.08
C PRO A 264 28.45 -23.42 -9.58
N GLU A 265 29.00 -22.28 -9.12
CA GLU A 265 30.37 -22.19 -8.59
C GLU A 265 30.56 -23.00 -7.29
N ILE A 266 29.52 -23.11 -6.47
CA ILE A 266 29.51 -23.96 -5.26
C ILE A 266 29.48 -25.43 -5.66
N LEU A 267 28.76 -25.77 -6.74
CA LEU A 267 28.66 -27.14 -7.26
C LEU A 267 29.92 -27.62 -7.98
N GLN A 268 30.73 -26.70 -8.53
CA GLN A 268 32.02 -27.03 -9.13
C GLN A 268 33.08 -27.29 -8.07
N ASN A 269 33.11 -26.45 -7.02
CA ASN A 269 34.03 -26.60 -5.91
C ASN A 269 33.35 -26.06 -4.64
N SER A 270 33.08 -26.95 -3.68
CA SER A 270 32.41 -26.62 -2.42
C SER A 270 33.32 -25.90 -1.41
N GLY A 271 34.46 -25.36 -1.83
CA GLY A 271 35.37 -24.60 -0.98
C GLY A 271 34.69 -23.36 -0.39
N LEU A 272 34.95 -23.08 0.89
CA LEU A 272 34.37 -21.96 1.63
C LEU A 272 34.63 -20.58 0.98
N SER A 273 35.66 -20.46 0.14
CA SER A 273 35.98 -19.25 -0.62
C SER A 273 34.99 -18.93 -1.73
N ASN A 274 34.20 -19.90 -2.19
CA ASN A 274 33.25 -19.72 -3.28
C ASN A 274 31.88 -19.22 -2.80
N TYR A 275 31.62 -19.33 -1.50
CA TYR A 275 30.43 -18.77 -0.86
C TYR A 275 30.56 -17.25 -0.77
N SER A 276 29.59 -16.54 -1.34
CA SER A 276 29.56 -15.09 -1.44
C SER A 276 28.13 -14.56 -1.44
N GLU A 277 27.98 -13.24 -1.35
CA GLU A 277 26.68 -12.58 -1.61
C GLU A 277 26.06 -13.07 -2.94
N LYS A 278 26.89 -13.28 -3.98
CA LYS A 278 26.43 -13.68 -5.32
C LYS A 278 25.93 -15.12 -5.38
N SER A 279 26.46 -16.01 -4.53
CA SER A 279 25.91 -17.36 -4.40
C SER A 279 24.57 -17.35 -3.68
N ASP A 280 24.39 -16.47 -2.68
CA ASP A 280 23.09 -16.31 -2.00
C ASP A 280 22.06 -15.64 -2.90
N VAL A 281 22.45 -14.69 -3.76
CA VAL A 281 21.56 -14.10 -4.76
C VAL A 281 21.02 -15.17 -5.72
N TYR A 282 21.85 -16.13 -6.14
CA TYR A 282 21.38 -17.27 -6.93
C TYR A 282 20.31 -18.08 -6.17
N SER A 283 20.59 -18.40 -4.90
CA SER A 283 19.66 -19.11 -4.02
C SER A 283 18.36 -18.32 -3.79
N MET A 284 18.42 -16.99 -3.68
CA MET A 284 17.25 -16.11 -3.61
C MET A 284 16.38 -16.23 -4.87
N GLY A 285 16.99 -16.35 -6.05
CA GLY A 285 16.26 -16.63 -7.29
C GLY A 285 15.50 -17.95 -7.22
N ILE A 286 16.14 -19.01 -6.70
CA ILE A 286 15.49 -20.32 -6.51
C ILE A 286 14.35 -20.24 -5.49
N LEU A 287 14.55 -19.50 -4.38
CA LEU A 287 13.52 -19.26 -3.36
C LEU A 287 12.31 -18.53 -3.95
N MET A 288 12.53 -17.45 -4.73
CA MET A 288 11.42 -16.74 -5.40
C MET A 288 10.68 -17.65 -6.38
N TRP A 289 11.40 -18.52 -7.11
CA TRP A 289 10.78 -19.51 -7.98
C TRP A 289 9.96 -20.55 -7.19
N GLU A 290 10.50 -21.08 -6.10
CA GLU A 290 9.83 -22.04 -5.20
C GLU A 290 8.51 -21.42 -4.69
N ALA A 291 8.57 -20.18 -4.24
CA ALA A 291 7.40 -19.45 -3.75
C ALA A 291 6.35 -19.21 -4.85
N CYS A 292 6.77 -18.75 -6.04
CA CYS A 292 5.89 -18.57 -7.19
C CYS A 292 5.31 -19.88 -7.75
N SER A 293 5.93 -21.02 -7.43
CA SER A 293 5.49 -22.37 -7.83
C SER A 293 4.72 -23.09 -6.72
N GLN A 294 4.19 -22.35 -5.74
CA GLN A 294 3.41 -22.91 -4.63
C GLN A 294 4.19 -23.94 -3.81
N GLY A 295 5.46 -23.65 -3.51
CA GLY A 295 6.30 -24.51 -2.68
C GLY A 295 6.75 -25.80 -3.37
N GLN A 296 6.66 -25.86 -4.71
CA GLN A 296 7.18 -26.98 -5.50
C GLN A 296 8.69 -27.10 -5.33
N LEU A 297 9.18 -28.33 -5.16
CA LEU A 297 10.61 -28.62 -5.10
C LEU A 297 11.30 -28.19 -6.42
N PRO A 298 12.38 -27.37 -6.38
CA PRO A 298 13.12 -27.00 -7.59
C PRO A 298 13.67 -28.22 -8.33
N TYR A 299 13.48 -28.24 -9.64
CA TYR A 299 13.86 -29.35 -10.53
C TYR A 299 13.17 -30.68 -10.18
N ALA A 300 11.94 -30.65 -9.64
CA ALA A 300 11.20 -31.85 -9.23
C ALA A 300 11.05 -32.93 -10.33
N SER A 301 11.10 -32.55 -11.61
CA SER A 301 11.03 -33.50 -12.73
C SER A 301 12.32 -34.30 -12.96
N ILE A 302 13.41 -33.95 -12.26
CA ILE A 302 14.70 -34.64 -12.34
C ILE A 302 14.94 -35.36 -11.02
N GLU A 303 14.90 -36.70 -11.06
CA GLU A 303 15.05 -37.54 -9.86
C GLU A 303 16.51 -37.56 -9.34
N ASP A 304 17.50 -37.68 -10.23
CA ASP A 304 18.93 -37.75 -9.85
C ASP A 304 19.52 -36.34 -9.61
N ASP A 305 19.94 -36.09 -8.37
CA ASP A 305 20.61 -34.85 -7.99
C ASP A 305 21.93 -34.60 -8.75
N ASN A 306 22.62 -35.65 -9.22
CA ASN A 306 23.80 -35.48 -10.08
C ASN A 306 23.42 -34.97 -11.47
N GLU A 307 22.24 -35.35 -11.97
CA GLU A 307 21.70 -34.80 -13.21
C GLU A 307 21.30 -33.33 -13.03
N VAL A 308 20.64 -32.98 -11.93
CA VAL A 308 20.38 -31.57 -11.57
C VAL A 308 21.68 -30.76 -11.53
N ARG A 309 22.75 -31.31 -10.94
CA ARG A 309 24.07 -30.67 -10.93
C ARG A 309 24.56 -30.43 -12.36
N ARG A 310 24.56 -31.45 -13.23
CA ARG A 310 25.02 -31.32 -14.63
C ARG A 310 24.18 -30.30 -15.40
N TYR A 311 22.87 -30.29 -15.18
CA TYR A 311 21.92 -29.35 -15.79
C TYR A 311 22.29 -27.90 -15.45
N LYS A 312 22.47 -27.61 -14.15
CA LYS A 312 22.88 -26.28 -13.67
C LYS A 312 24.27 -25.87 -14.17
N LEU A 313 25.23 -26.80 -14.24
CA LEU A 313 26.57 -26.52 -14.75
C LEU A 313 26.62 -26.21 -16.25
N LYS A 314 25.64 -26.72 -17.03
CA LYS A 314 25.47 -26.35 -18.45
C LYS A 314 24.89 -24.95 -18.63
N GLY A 315 24.31 -24.36 -17.58
CA GLY A 315 23.67 -23.04 -17.61
C GLY A 315 22.17 -23.10 -17.88
N GLU A 316 21.57 -24.29 -17.80
CA GLU A 316 20.12 -24.46 -17.92
C GLU A 316 19.43 -23.97 -16.65
N ILE A 317 18.24 -23.38 -16.80
CA ILE A 317 17.46 -22.76 -15.72
C ILE A 317 16.05 -23.35 -15.65
N LEU A 318 15.34 -23.10 -14.54
CA LEU A 318 13.95 -23.51 -14.36
C LEU A 318 13.02 -22.80 -15.35
N ASN A 319 11.88 -23.43 -15.66
CA ASN A 319 10.82 -22.80 -16.44
C ASN A 319 10.06 -21.76 -15.62
N ARG A 320 9.50 -20.75 -16.28
CA ARG A 320 8.63 -19.75 -15.62
C ARG A 320 7.40 -20.43 -15.02
N PRO A 321 7.08 -20.24 -13.73
CA PRO A 321 5.84 -20.73 -13.15
C PRO A 321 4.62 -20.09 -13.81
N GLU A 322 3.53 -20.83 -13.99
CA GLU A 322 2.33 -20.37 -14.71
C GLU A 322 1.78 -19.04 -14.17
N ASN A 323 1.79 -18.89 -12.84
CA ASN A 323 1.26 -17.74 -12.13
C ASN A 323 2.32 -16.67 -11.80
N CYS A 324 3.48 -16.65 -12.46
CA CYS A 324 4.55 -15.67 -12.24
C CYS A 324 4.51 -14.58 -13.33
N ASP A 325 4.42 -13.31 -12.94
CA ASP A 325 4.41 -12.16 -13.86
C ASP A 325 5.73 -12.08 -14.63
N GLU A 326 5.66 -11.65 -15.89
CA GLU A 326 6.84 -11.62 -16.78
C GLU A 326 7.94 -10.67 -16.26
N THR A 327 7.56 -9.54 -15.66
CA THR A 327 8.54 -8.59 -15.12
C THR A 327 9.18 -9.08 -13.83
N LEU A 328 8.41 -9.78 -12.97
CA LEU A 328 8.98 -10.51 -11.83
C LEU A 328 9.89 -11.64 -12.29
N TRP A 329 9.48 -12.40 -13.30
CA TRP A 329 10.27 -13.49 -13.88
C TRP A 329 11.62 -13.01 -14.40
N ASN A 330 11.65 -11.88 -15.13
CA ASN A 330 12.88 -11.29 -15.61
C ASN A 330 13.83 -10.90 -14.46
N ILE A 331 13.31 -10.49 -13.31
CA ILE A 331 14.11 -10.23 -12.11
C ILE A 331 14.67 -11.54 -11.53
N ILE A 332 13.86 -12.60 -11.45
CA ILE A 332 14.28 -13.93 -10.98
C ILE A 332 15.41 -14.48 -11.87
N VAL A 333 15.24 -14.46 -13.19
CA VAL A 333 16.23 -15.00 -14.15
C VAL A 333 17.58 -14.28 -14.04
N ARG A 334 17.58 -12.96 -13.75
CA ARG A 334 18.84 -12.20 -13.54
C ARG A 334 19.65 -12.69 -12.34
N CYS A 335 19.02 -13.35 -11.36
CA CYS A 335 19.70 -13.98 -10.24
C CYS A 335 20.50 -15.22 -10.66
N TRP A 336 20.19 -15.83 -11.81
CA TRP A 336 20.79 -17.07 -12.29
C TRP A 336 21.80 -16.87 -13.42
N HIS A 337 22.38 -15.68 -13.54
CA HIS A 337 23.45 -15.45 -14.50
C HIS A 337 24.64 -16.40 -14.24
N ARG A 338 25.22 -16.95 -15.32
CA ARG A 338 26.28 -17.97 -15.27
C ARG A 338 27.52 -17.49 -14.52
N GLN A 339 27.98 -16.28 -14.83
CA GLN A 339 29.04 -15.60 -14.09
C GLN A 339 28.45 -14.95 -12.84
N SER A 340 29.04 -15.21 -11.68
CA SER A 340 28.54 -14.74 -10.38
C SER A 340 28.61 -13.21 -10.27
N GLU A 341 29.61 -12.58 -10.86
CA GLU A 341 29.83 -11.13 -10.83
C GLU A 341 28.73 -10.34 -11.54
N ALA A 342 28.12 -10.94 -12.57
CA ALA A 342 27.05 -10.33 -13.35
C ALA A 342 25.66 -10.49 -12.71
N ARG A 343 25.53 -11.29 -11.64
CA ARG A 343 24.31 -11.32 -10.82
C ARG A 343 24.18 -10.00 -10.05
N PRO A 344 22.97 -9.50 -9.76
CA PRO A 344 22.80 -8.29 -8.95
C PRO A 344 23.36 -8.46 -7.53
N THR A 345 23.61 -7.36 -6.81
CA THR A 345 23.72 -7.40 -5.34
C THR A 345 22.31 -7.45 -4.72
N PHE A 346 22.18 -7.80 -3.44
CA PHE A 346 20.89 -7.73 -2.75
C PHE A 346 20.33 -6.31 -2.75
N LYS A 347 21.18 -5.28 -2.67
CA LYS A 347 20.77 -3.87 -2.78
C LYS A 347 20.13 -3.57 -4.14
N MET A 348 20.74 -4.02 -5.24
CA MET A 348 20.20 -3.85 -6.60
C MET A 348 18.92 -4.68 -6.82
N LEU A 349 18.87 -5.89 -6.26
CA LEU A 349 17.69 -6.75 -6.33
C LEU A 349 16.51 -6.12 -5.57
N LYS A 350 16.75 -5.59 -4.36
CA LYS A 350 15.76 -4.84 -3.58
C LYS A 350 15.17 -3.67 -4.37
N GLN A 351 16.03 -2.87 -5.01
CA GLN A 351 15.58 -1.75 -5.84
C GLN A 351 14.70 -2.20 -7.00
N SER A 352 15.06 -3.32 -7.66
CA SER A 352 14.29 -3.87 -8.76
C SER A 352 12.89 -4.32 -8.33
N LEU A 353 12.79 -4.98 -7.17
CA LEU A 353 11.50 -5.40 -6.60
C LEU A 353 10.66 -4.22 -6.09
N LEU A 354 11.28 -3.20 -5.48
CA LEU A 354 10.58 -1.99 -5.07
C LEU A 354 10.00 -1.23 -6.27
N GLU A 355 10.74 -1.17 -7.38
CA GLU A 355 10.25 -0.56 -8.61
C GLU A 355 9.08 -1.35 -9.21
N LEU A 356 9.17 -2.69 -9.17
CA LEU A 356 8.05 -3.56 -9.54
C LEU A 356 6.81 -3.32 -8.66
N GLN A 357 7.00 -3.21 -7.34
CA GLN A 357 5.93 -2.94 -6.39
C GLN A 357 5.21 -1.62 -6.72
N LYS A 358 5.97 -0.56 -7.01
CA LYS A 358 5.41 0.73 -7.44
C LYS A 358 4.62 0.61 -8.76
N ARG A 359 5.17 -0.10 -9.74
CA ARG A 359 4.48 -0.33 -11.03
C ARG A 359 3.17 -1.07 -10.85
N TRP A 360 3.15 -2.12 -10.03
CA TRP A 360 1.93 -2.87 -9.71
C TRP A 360 0.93 -2.03 -8.92
N ALA A 361 1.39 -1.24 -7.94
CA ALA A 361 0.53 -0.31 -7.21
C ALA A 361 -0.11 0.72 -8.15
N ALA A 362 0.67 1.28 -9.08
CA ALA A 362 0.16 2.18 -10.12
C ALA A 362 -0.85 1.50 -11.05
N ALA A 363 -0.61 0.24 -11.45
CA ALA A 363 -1.52 -0.54 -12.28
C ALA A 363 -2.83 -0.93 -11.56
N ARG A 364 -2.80 -1.16 -10.24
CA ARG A 364 -3.98 -1.49 -9.42
C ARG A 364 -4.99 -0.35 -9.33
N ILE A 365 -4.54 0.89 -9.54
CA ILE A 365 -5.36 2.12 -9.55
C ILE A 365 -6.04 2.34 -10.94
N ASN A 366 -5.78 1.48 -11.94
CA ASN A 366 -6.08 1.78 -13.35
C ASN A 366 -7.05 0.84 -14.08
N LYS A 367 -7.81 -0.06 -13.41
CA LYS A 367 -8.67 -1.01 -14.16
C LYS A 367 -10.10 -0.55 -14.48
N PHE A 368 -10.64 0.47 -13.82
CA PHE A 368 -11.92 1.05 -14.25
C PHE A 368 -11.68 2.13 -15.32
N ARG A 369 -11.44 3.40 -14.97
CA ARG A 369 -11.12 4.50 -15.91
C ARG A 369 -11.90 4.42 -17.24
N ASP A 370 -11.32 4.88 -18.34
CA ASP A 370 -11.95 4.93 -19.66
C ASP A 370 -12.20 3.54 -20.26
N ALA A 371 -11.25 2.60 -20.13
CA ALA A 371 -11.39 1.24 -20.67
C ALA A 371 -12.55 0.46 -20.02
N GLY A 372 -12.67 0.52 -18.69
CA GLY A 372 -13.77 -0.07 -17.93
C GLY A 372 -15.12 0.57 -18.26
N ALA A 373 -15.15 1.90 -18.44
CA ALA A 373 -16.33 2.59 -18.96
C ALA A 373 -16.72 2.10 -20.37
N GLY A 374 -15.75 1.74 -21.21
CA GLY A 374 -15.96 1.12 -22.52
C GLY A 374 -16.69 -0.22 -22.43
N TYR A 375 -16.19 -1.15 -21.60
CA TYR A 375 -16.85 -2.44 -21.40
C TYR A 375 -18.27 -2.29 -20.83
N LEU A 376 -18.44 -1.36 -19.89
CA LEU A 376 -19.74 -1.07 -19.30
C LEU A 376 -20.70 -0.46 -20.32
N ALA A 377 -20.23 0.45 -21.17
CA ALA A 377 -21.02 1.02 -22.26
C ALA A 377 -21.52 -0.06 -23.22
N ASP A 378 -20.68 -1.03 -23.58
CA ASP A 378 -21.08 -2.15 -24.43
C ASP A 378 -22.10 -3.07 -23.76
N ALA A 379 -22.02 -3.25 -22.44
CA ALA A 379 -23.04 -3.96 -21.67
C ALA A 379 -24.35 -3.16 -21.61
N LEU A 380 -24.30 -1.84 -21.38
CA LEU A 380 -25.46 -0.94 -21.32
C LEU A 380 -26.24 -0.90 -22.63
N LYS A 381 -25.59 -1.00 -23.79
CA LYS A 381 -26.27 -1.07 -25.09
C LYS A 381 -27.22 -2.28 -25.20
N LYS A 382 -26.89 -3.38 -24.51
CA LYS A 382 -27.66 -4.64 -24.53
C LYS A 382 -28.60 -4.78 -23.35
N ASN A 383 -28.25 -4.17 -22.22
CA ASN A 383 -28.97 -4.30 -20.98
C ASN A 383 -30.35 -3.60 -21.07
N GLN A 384 -31.41 -4.32 -20.69
CA GLN A 384 -32.80 -3.86 -20.76
C GLN A 384 -33.43 -3.66 -19.37
N THR A 385 -32.63 -3.66 -18.29
CA THR A 385 -33.16 -3.70 -16.91
C THR A 385 -32.54 -2.69 -15.97
N LEU A 386 -31.33 -2.22 -16.24
CA LEU A 386 -30.58 -1.32 -15.37
C LEU A 386 -31.09 0.12 -15.54
N THR A 387 -31.75 0.62 -14.51
CA THR A 387 -32.30 1.98 -14.48
C THR A 387 -31.35 2.99 -13.83
N THR A 388 -30.41 2.54 -13.01
CA THR A 388 -29.49 3.41 -12.27
C THR A 388 -28.05 2.92 -12.37
N LEU A 389 -27.14 3.83 -12.67
CA LEU A 389 -25.71 3.55 -12.76
C LEU A 389 -24.89 4.56 -11.95
N TYR A 390 -24.16 4.07 -10.95
CA TYR A 390 -23.25 4.85 -10.12
C TYR A 390 -21.80 4.53 -10.45
N LEU A 391 -21.06 5.55 -10.90
CA LEU A 391 -19.62 5.46 -11.18
C LEU A 391 -18.77 6.52 -10.45
N PRO A 392 -19.10 6.98 -9.23
CA PRO A 392 -18.38 8.07 -8.61
C PRO A 392 -16.89 7.72 -8.39
N GLY A 393 -15.98 8.67 -8.62
CA GLY A 393 -14.55 8.54 -8.30
C GLY A 393 -13.74 7.65 -9.23
N ASN A 394 -14.33 7.16 -10.32
CA ASN A 394 -13.70 6.15 -11.17
C ASN A 394 -12.74 6.70 -12.25
N LYS A 395 -12.52 8.02 -12.29
CA LYS A 395 -11.59 8.71 -13.22
C LYS A 395 -11.73 8.25 -14.68
N ILE A 396 -12.98 8.13 -15.16
CA ILE A 396 -13.25 7.65 -16.52
C ILE A 396 -12.82 8.66 -17.60
N GLY A 397 -12.70 9.94 -17.24
CA GLY A 397 -12.31 11.02 -18.15
C GLY A 397 -13.25 11.21 -19.34
N ASP A 398 -12.84 12.07 -20.27
CA ASP A 398 -13.63 12.40 -21.46
C ASP A 398 -13.84 11.20 -22.38
N THR A 399 -12.83 10.32 -22.49
CA THR A 399 -12.92 9.07 -23.26
C THR A 399 -13.99 8.13 -22.69
N GLY A 400 -14.01 7.94 -21.37
CA GLY A 400 -15.05 7.13 -20.73
C GLY A 400 -16.43 7.76 -20.84
N ALA A 401 -16.54 9.08 -20.70
CA ALA A 401 -17.79 9.82 -20.93
C ALA A 401 -18.30 9.64 -22.37
N LYS A 402 -17.40 9.63 -23.36
CA LYS A 402 -17.73 9.33 -24.77
C LYS A 402 -18.33 7.94 -24.93
N TYR A 403 -17.72 6.91 -24.34
CA TYR A 403 -18.26 5.55 -24.41
C TYR A 403 -19.66 5.45 -23.80
N LEU A 404 -19.86 6.05 -22.62
CA LEU A 404 -21.17 6.08 -21.98
C LEU A 404 -22.19 6.86 -22.81
N ALA A 405 -21.80 8.00 -23.40
CA ALA A 405 -22.64 8.77 -24.32
C ALA A 405 -23.08 7.92 -25.53
N ASP A 406 -22.17 7.16 -26.13
CA ASP A 406 -22.50 6.27 -27.24
C ASP A 406 -23.48 5.15 -26.86
N ALA A 407 -23.44 4.68 -25.61
CA ALA A 407 -24.45 3.76 -25.10
C ALA A 407 -25.81 4.45 -24.87
N LEU A 408 -25.81 5.66 -24.29
CA LEU A 408 -27.02 6.44 -23.99
C LEU A 408 -27.81 6.86 -25.23
N LYS A 409 -27.17 6.97 -26.40
CA LYS A 409 -27.88 7.25 -27.67
C LYS A 409 -28.99 6.22 -27.97
N ASN A 410 -28.80 4.97 -27.56
CA ASN A 410 -29.72 3.88 -27.85
C ASN A 410 -30.36 3.26 -26.60
N ASN A 411 -29.78 3.47 -25.41
CA ASN A 411 -30.34 2.97 -24.17
C ASN A 411 -31.56 3.81 -23.76
N GLN A 412 -32.74 3.18 -23.75
CA GLN A 412 -34.02 3.76 -23.37
C GLN A 412 -34.52 3.22 -22.02
N ILE A 413 -33.61 2.86 -21.11
CA ILE A 413 -33.94 2.24 -19.82
C ILE A 413 -33.31 3.01 -18.66
N LEU A 414 -32.06 3.47 -18.83
CA LEU A 414 -31.34 4.17 -17.79
C LEU A 414 -32.00 5.52 -17.50
N THR A 415 -32.38 5.73 -16.24
CA THR A 415 -33.01 6.96 -15.74
C THR A 415 -32.05 7.78 -14.89
N THR A 416 -31.08 7.14 -14.22
CA THR A 416 -30.10 7.82 -13.37
C THR A 416 -28.68 7.43 -13.74
N LEU A 417 -27.85 8.45 -14.02
CA LEU A 417 -26.42 8.28 -14.26
C LEU A 417 -25.62 9.21 -13.34
N ASN A 418 -24.77 8.62 -12.51
CA ASN A 418 -23.92 9.36 -11.60
C ASN A 418 -22.44 9.18 -11.96
N LEU A 419 -21.83 10.27 -12.42
CA LEU A 419 -20.44 10.39 -12.84
C LEU A 419 -19.65 11.35 -11.94
N LEU A 420 -20.02 11.49 -10.67
CA LEU A 420 -19.33 12.37 -9.75
C LEU A 420 -17.82 12.04 -9.67
N LEU A 421 -16.95 13.05 -9.60
CA LEU A 421 -15.49 12.87 -9.44
C LEU A 421 -14.88 11.93 -10.50
N CYS A 422 -15.34 12.03 -11.75
CA CYS A 422 -14.90 11.19 -12.85
C CYS A 422 -13.78 11.81 -13.70
N GLY A 423 -13.40 13.05 -13.42
CA GLY A 423 -12.39 13.79 -14.18
C GLY A 423 -12.88 14.17 -15.57
N ILE A 424 -14.19 14.40 -15.72
CA ILE A 424 -14.81 14.83 -16.97
C ILE A 424 -14.56 16.33 -17.17
N THR A 425 -14.23 16.73 -18.39
CA THR A 425 -14.05 18.14 -18.78
C THR A 425 -15.17 18.57 -19.73
N ASP A 426 -15.09 19.80 -20.25
CA ASP A 426 -16.00 20.31 -21.28
C ASP A 426 -16.10 19.38 -22.51
N ALA A 427 -15.03 18.67 -22.87
CA ALA A 427 -15.02 17.75 -24.00
C ALA A 427 -15.85 16.48 -23.73
N GLY A 428 -15.75 15.90 -22.53
CA GLY A 428 -16.60 14.77 -22.14
C GLY A 428 -18.07 15.17 -22.01
N VAL A 429 -18.33 16.37 -21.48
CA VAL A 429 -19.70 16.92 -21.43
C VAL A 429 -20.27 17.13 -22.82
N GLN A 430 -19.47 17.56 -23.80
CA GLN A 430 -19.93 17.66 -25.19
C GLN A 430 -20.49 16.33 -25.70
N HIS A 431 -19.77 15.22 -25.47
CA HIS A 431 -20.24 13.90 -25.88
C HIS A 431 -21.52 13.49 -25.16
N LEU A 432 -21.60 13.69 -23.85
CA LEU A 432 -22.83 13.43 -23.08
C LEU A 432 -23.99 14.27 -23.61
N ALA A 433 -23.77 15.55 -23.88
CA ALA A 433 -24.77 16.46 -24.42
C ALA A 433 -25.30 16.01 -25.79
N GLU A 434 -24.42 15.55 -26.68
CA GLU A 434 -24.81 14.98 -27.98
C GLU A 434 -25.75 13.78 -27.83
N ALA A 435 -25.52 12.90 -26.85
CA ALA A 435 -26.39 11.76 -26.56
C ALA A 435 -27.73 12.19 -25.93
N LEU A 436 -27.68 13.15 -25.00
CA LEU A 436 -28.86 13.61 -24.26
C LEU A 436 -29.86 14.38 -25.12
N ARG A 437 -29.46 14.96 -26.26
CA ARG A 437 -30.40 15.65 -27.16
C ARG A 437 -31.62 14.82 -27.53
N ASN A 438 -31.44 13.51 -27.71
CA ASN A 438 -32.49 12.58 -28.12
C ASN A 438 -32.82 11.53 -27.05
N ASN A 439 -32.09 11.48 -25.95
CA ASN A 439 -32.38 10.54 -24.87
C ASN A 439 -33.62 11.01 -24.10
N GLN A 440 -34.65 10.17 -24.04
CA GLN A 440 -35.94 10.50 -23.42
C GLN A 440 -36.15 9.81 -22.06
N THR A 441 -35.14 9.08 -21.55
CA THR A 441 -35.29 8.27 -20.34
C THR A 441 -34.43 8.74 -19.18
N LEU A 442 -33.27 9.37 -19.44
CA LEU A 442 -32.40 9.86 -18.39
C LEU A 442 -33.00 11.09 -17.72
N THR A 443 -33.48 10.90 -16.50
CA THR A 443 -34.10 11.95 -15.67
C THR A 443 -33.11 12.62 -14.73
N THR A 444 -32.05 11.91 -14.34
CA THR A 444 -31.09 12.37 -13.33
C THR A 444 -29.65 12.20 -13.80
N LEU A 445 -28.88 13.30 -13.81
CA LEU A 445 -27.47 13.30 -14.18
C LEU A 445 -26.62 13.98 -13.09
N HIS A 446 -25.67 13.24 -12.53
CA HIS A 446 -24.65 13.82 -11.64
C HIS A 446 -23.30 13.94 -12.37
N LEU A 447 -22.79 15.17 -12.38
CA LEU A 447 -21.50 15.58 -12.94
C LEU A 447 -20.74 16.47 -11.94
N SER A 448 -20.96 16.23 -10.63
CA SER A 448 -20.35 17.03 -9.57
C SER A 448 -18.86 16.67 -9.38
N SER A 449 -18.06 17.63 -8.91
CA SER A 449 -16.63 17.50 -8.63
C SER A 449 -15.80 17.06 -9.85
N ASP A 450 -16.17 17.57 -11.02
CA ASP A 450 -15.49 17.38 -12.28
C ASP A 450 -14.72 18.66 -12.68
N GLN A 451 -14.25 18.76 -13.93
CA GLN A 451 -13.49 19.91 -14.44
C GLN A 451 -14.30 20.69 -15.49
N ILE A 452 -15.61 20.80 -15.29
CA ILE A 452 -16.54 21.43 -16.24
C ILE A 452 -16.44 22.95 -16.10
N GLY A 453 -16.20 23.65 -17.20
CA GLY A 453 -16.17 25.10 -17.29
C GLY A 453 -17.39 25.66 -18.02
N ASN A 454 -17.28 26.92 -18.44
CA ASN A 454 -18.37 27.63 -19.13
C ASN A 454 -18.79 26.95 -20.46
N ALA A 455 -17.85 26.32 -21.19
CA ALA A 455 -18.18 25.64 -22.44
C ALA A 455 -19.01 24.37 -22.20
N GLY A 456 -18.68 23.58 -21.17
CA GLY A 456 -19.49 22.43 -20.76
C GLY A 456 -20.87 22.86 -20.28
N ALA A 457 -20.96 23.93 -19.49
CA ALA A 457 -22.24 24.52 -19.09
C ALA A 457 -23.09 24.95 -20.30
N LYS A 458 -22.46 25.53 -21.34
CA LYS A 458 -23.13 25.84 -22.61
C LYS A 458 -23.68 24.59 -23.31
N TYR A 459 -22.90 23.52 -23.39
CA TYR A 459 -23.37 22.28 -24.01
C TYR A 459 -24.59 21.69 -23.29
N LEU A 460 -24.59 21.71 -21.95
CA LEU A 460 -25.73 21.27 -21.15
C LEU A 460 -26.93 22.22 -21.32
N ALA A 461 -26.72 23.53 -21.34
CA ALA A 461 -27.77 24.51 -21.62
C ALA A 461 -28.45 24.28 -22.98
N ASP A 462 -27.65 24.01 -24.03
CA ASP A 462 -28.16 23.71 -25.37
C ASP A 462 -29.03 22.44 -25.39
N VAL A 463 -28.73 21.45 -24.53
CA VAL A 463 -29.57 20.25 -24.32
C VAL A 463 -30.86 20.62 -23.59
N LEU A 464 -30.76 21.36 -22.47
CA LEU A 464 -31.90 21.72 -21.61
C LEU A 464 -32.98 22.50 -22.37
N LYS A 465 -32.64 23.25 -23.43
CA LYS A 465 -33.63 23.96 -24.25
C LYS A 465 -34.68 23.02 -24.87
N ASN A 466 -34.29 21.79 -25.20
CA ASN A 466 -35.13 20.86 -25.97
C ASN A 466 -35.41 19.52 -25.26
N ASN A 467 -34.51 19.06 -24.39
CA ASN A 467 -34.69 17.81 -23.67
C ASN A 467 -35.85 17.93 -22.67
N LYS A 468 -36.80 16.98 -22.76
CA LYS A 468 -38.02 16.92 -21.92
C LYS A 468 -38.00 15.77 -20.91
N ALA A 469 -36.86 15.11 -20.73
CA ALA A 469 -36.70 13.99 -19.81
C ALA A 469 -35.92 14.37 -18.54
N LEU A 470 -34.88 15.20 -18.66
CA LEU A 470 -33.99 15.53 -17.56
C LEU A 470 -34.70 16.44 -16.54
N THR A 471 -34.90 15.94 -15.33
CA THR A 471 -35.55 16.64 -14.21
C THR A 471 -34.55 17.10 -13.15
N ALA A 472 -33.39 16.44 -13.02
CA ALA A 472 -32.38 16.78 -12.04
C ALA A 472 -30.97 16.79 -12.64
N LEU A 473 -30.26 17.90 -12.47
CA LEU A 473 -28.89 18.10 -12.93
C LEU A 473 -28.01 18.61 -11.78
N TYR A 474 -26.97 17.83 -11.47
CA TYR A 474 -26.01 18.15 -10.42
C TYR A 474 -24.64 18.48 -11.01
N LEU A 475 -24.18 19.71 -10.78
CA LEU A 475 -22.95 20.30 -11.29
C LEU A 475 -22.08 20.91 -10.18
N SER A 476 -22.32 20.51 -8.93
CA SER A 476 -21.58 21.02 -7.77
C SER A 476 -20.06 20.79 -7.89
N GLY A 477 -19.21 21.71 -7.44
CA GLY A 477 -17.76 21.51 -7.41
C GLY A 477 -17.08 21.56 -8.78
N ASN A 478 -17.54 22.41 -9.68
CA ASN A 478 -16.99 22.60 -11.03
C ASN A 478 -16.38 24.01 -11.19
N LYS A 479 -16.03 24.41 -12.41
CA LYS A 479 -15.43 25.71 -12.75
C LYS A 479 -16.40 26.61 -13.52
N ILE A 480 -17.69 26.53 -13.22
CA ILE A 480 -18.74 27.32 -13.88
C ILE A 480 -18.69 28.73 -13.28
N SER A 481 -18.52 29.74 -14.13
CA SER A 481 -18.54 31.15 -13.73
C SER A 481 -19.84 31.84 -14.14
N ASP A 482 -19.93 33.16 -13.97
CA ASP A 482 -21.06 33.98 -14.43
C ASP A 482 -21.46 33.72 -15.89
N THR A 483 -20.49 33.52 -16.79
CA THR A 483 -20.77 33.20 -18.21
C THR A 483 -21.43 31.83 -18.36
N GLY A 484 -21.01 30.83 -17.59
CA GLY A 484 -21.65 29.51 -17.59
C GLY A 484 -23.06 29.56 -16.99
N ALA A 485 -23.25 30.36 -15.92
CA ALA A 485 -24.56 30.62 -15.33
C ALA A 485 -25.50 31.34 -16.30
N GLU A 486 -25.01 32.27 -17.11
CA GLU A 486 -25.78 32.93 -18.19
C GLU A 486 -26.36 31.91 -19.18
N TYR A 487 -25.54 30.96 -19.65
CA TYR A 487 -26.02 29.92 -20.58
C TYR A 487 -27.10 29.05 -19.95
N LEU A 488 -26.89 28.60 -18.71
CA LEU A 488 -27.88 27.80 -17.98
C LEU A 488 -29.17 28.59 -17.75
N ALA A 489 -29.07 29.87 -17.37
CA ALA A 489 -30.21 30.77 -17.22
C ALA A 489 -31.01 30.95 -18.51
N ASP A 490 -30.34 31.14 -19.65
CA ASP A 490 -31.00 31.23 -20.96
C ASP A 490 -31.81 29.97 -21.31
N ALA A 491 -31.26 28.79 -20.99
CA ALA A 491 -31.98 27.54 -21.16
C ALA A 491 -33.18 27.41 -20.21
N LEU A 492 -33.01 27.79 -18.94
CA LEU A 492 -34.05 27.70 -17.91
C LEU A 492 -35.29 28.54 -18.23
N LYS A 493 -35.16 29.68 -18.93
CA LYS A 493 -36.31 30.51 -19.32
C LYS A 493 -37.39 29.73 -20.09
N ASN A 494 -36.98 28.74 -20.89
CA ASN A 494 -37.88 27.96 -21.76
C ASN A 494 -37.96 26.48 -21.36
N ASN A 495 -37.06 26.00 -20.50
CA ASN A 495 -37.13 24.64 -19.99
C ASN A 495 -38.33 24.49 -19.03
N GLN A 496 -39.11 23.43 -19.24
CA GLN A 496 -40.33 23.13 -18.49
C GLN A 496 -40.26 21.72 -17.88
N THR A 497 -39.06 21.27 -17.54
CA THR A 497 -38.84 19.87 -17.11
C THR A 497 -37.91 19.79 -15.91
N LEU A 498 -36.85 20.59 -15.89
CA LEU A 498 -35.88 20.60 -14.82
C LEU A 498 -36.53 21.16 -13.54
N THR A 499 -36.46 20.36 -12.48
CA THR A 499 -36.96 20.70 -11.14
C THR A 499 -35.82 20.94 -10.16
N ILE A 500 -34.66 20.32 -10.38
CA ILE A 500 -33.47 20.46 -9.53
C ILE A 500 -32.26 20.88 -10.38
N LEU A 501 -31.64 21.98 -9.97
CA LEU A 501 -30.34 22.42 -10.47
C LEU A 501 -29.41 22.68 -9.30
N ASP A 502 -28.33 21.92 -9.21
CA ASP A 502 -27.30 22.08 -8.20
C ASP A 502 -26.01 22.64 -8.84
N LEU A 503 -25.63 23.84 -8.40
CA LEU A 503 -24.47 24.61 -8.83
C LEU A 503 -23.57 24.98 -7.63
N GLN A 504 -23.67 24.25 -6.50
CA GLN A 504 -22.82 24.48 -5.34
C GLN A 504 -21.33 24.48 -5.70
N ALA A 505 -20.49 25.21 -4.95
CA ALA A 505 -19.02 25.17 -5.09
C ALA A 505 -18.55 25.42 -6.54
N ASN A 506 -19.03 26.51 -7.14
CA ASN A 506 -18.61 27.01 -8.45
C ASN A 506 -18.10 28.46 -8.32
N ASN A 507 -17.84 29.15 -9.43
CA ASN A 507 -17.31 30.51 -9.46
C ASN A 507 -18.39 31.54 -9.88
N ILE A 508 -19.62 31.36 -9.42
CA ILE A 508 -20.75 32.24 -9.77
C ILE A 508 -20.78 33.44 -8.82
N GLY A 509 -20.73 34.65 -9.37
CA GLY A 509 -20.85 35.92 -8.64
C GLY A 509 -22.22 36.57 -8.83
N ASP A 510 -22.30 37.86 -8.48
CA ASP A 510 -23.54 38.64 -8.54
C ASP A 510 -24.15 38.74 -9.94
N VAL A 511 -23.32 38.76 -10.98
CA VAL A 511 -23.78 38.85 -12.37
C VAL A 511 -24.47 37.55 -12.78
N GLY A 512 -23.86 36.40 -12.51
CA GLY A 512 -24.44 35.09 -12.74
C GLY A 512 -25.71 34.85 -11.91
N ALA A 513 -25.70 35.26 -10.64
CA ALA A 513 -26.89 35.27 -9.78
C ALA A 513 -28.03 36.09 -10.40
N GLY A 514 -27.73 37.26 -10.97
CA GLY A 514 -28.69 38.09 -11.69
C GLY A 514 -29.31 37.36 -12.89
N TYR A 515 -28.51 36.69 -13.72
CA TYR A 515 -29.01 35.91 -14.84
C TYR A 515 -29.94 34.78 -14.40
N LEU A 516 -29.54 34.02 -13.37
CA LEU A 516 -30.34 32.93 -12.81
C LEU A 516 -31.66 33.46 -12.22
N ALA A 517 -31.62 34.54 -11.44
CA ALA A 517 -32.81 35.18 -10.88
C ALA A 517 -33.78 35.67 -11.99
N ASP A 518 -33.26 36.24 -13.07
CA ASP A 518 -34.09 36.68 -14.20
C ASP A 518 -34.73 35.50 -14.95
N ALA A 519 -34.04 34.36 -15.04
CA ALA A 519 -34.60 33.15 -15.65
C ALA A 519 -35.78 32.59 -14.84
N LEU A 520 -35.71 32.63 -13.51
CA LEU A 520 -36.76 32.14 -12.62
C LEU A 520 -38.10 32.86 -12.79
N LYS A 521 -38.11 34.12 -13.25
CA LYS A 521 -39.36 34.87 -13.52
C LYS A 521 -40.28 34.16 -14.52
N ASN A 522 -39.70 33.40 -15.45
CA ASN A 522 -40.45 32.69 -16.50
C ASN A 522 -40.44 31.17 -16.30
N ASN A 523 -39.55 30.65 -15.46
CA ASN A 523 -39.46 29.22 -15.21
C ASN A 523 -40.52 28.77 -14.20
N GLN A 524 -41.33 27.78 -14.61
CA GLN A 524 -42.45 27.28 -13.82
C GLN A 524 -42.21 25.90 -13.21
N THR A 525 -41.01 25.33 -13.35
CA THR A 525 -40.74 23.93 -12.97
C THR A 525 -39.62 23.78 -11.97
N LEU A 526 -38.65 24.69 -11.94
CA LEU A 526 -37.52 24.62 -11.02
C LEU A 526 -37.99 24.88 -9.59
N THR A 527 -37.90 23.85 -8.76
CA THR A 527 -38.29 23.91 -7.34
C THR A 527 -37.07 24.02 -6.44
N THR A 528 -35.91 23.52 -6.88
CA THR A 528 -34.66 23.52 -6.10
C THR A 528 -33.52 24.14 -6.89
N LEU A 529 -32.92 25.19 -6.33
CA LEU A 529 -31.70 25.80 -6.84
C LEU A 529 -30.67 25.86 -5.71
N ASN A 530 -29.60 25.08 -5.84
CA ASN A 530 -28.47 25.11 -4.90
C ASN A 530 -27.33 25.93 -5.50
N LEU A 531 -26.92 26.98 -4.80
CA LEU A 531 -25.84 27.91 -5.13
C LEU A 531 -24.88 28.09 -3.93
N GLU A 532 -24.84 27.14 -2.99
CA GLU A 532 -23.93 27.18 -1.85
C GLU A 532 -22.45 27.30 -2.31
N GLU A 533 -21.59 27.86 -1.47
CA GLU A 533 -20.14 27.95 -1.71
C GLU A 533 -19.75 28.60 -3.06
N ASN A 534 -20.46 29.64 -3.47
CA ASN A 534 -20.14 30.46 -4.65
C ASN A 534 -19.59 31.85 -4.24
N GLU A 535 -19.55 32.80 -5.18
CA GLU A 535 -19.01 34.14 -4.98
C GLU A 535 -20.09 35.24 -4.94
N ILE A 536 -21.34 34.89 -4.65
CA ILE A 536 -22.49 35.81 -4.62
C ILE A 536 -22.36 36.72 -3.39
N ALA A 537 -22.55 38.02 -3.58
CA ALA A 537 -22.55 39.02 -2.51
C ALA A 537 -23.94 39.66 -2.35
N ASP A 538 -24.00 40.79 -1.64
CA ASP A 538 -25.25 41.49 -1.33
C ASP A 538 -26.05 41.87 -2.59
N ALA A 539 -25.38 42.25 -3.68
CA ALA A 539 -26.06 42.64 -4.91
C ALA A 539 -26.75 41.46 -5.60
N GLY A 540 -26.13 40.28 -5.65
CA GLY A 540 -26.73 39.06 -6.18
C GLY A 540 -27.85 38.53 -5.29
N ALA A 541 -27.68 38.58 -3.96
CA ALA A 541 -28.74 38.27 -2.99
C ALA A 541 -29.98 39.17 -3.20
N GLN A 542 -29.77 40.47 -3.45
CA GLN A 542 -30.85 41.41 -3.76
C GLN A 542 -31.61 41.02 -5.05
N LYS A 543 -30.92 40.49 -6.08
CA LYS A 543 -31.58 39.99 -7.30
C LYS A 543 -32.51 38.82 -6.99
N PHE A 544 -32.06 37.86 -6.19
CA PHE A 544 -32.91 36.75 -5.77
C PHE A 544 -34.07 37.20 -4.90
N ALA A 545 -33.85 38.09 -3.93
CA ALA A 545 -34.91 38.66 -3.11
C ALA A 545 -36.02 39.30 -3.97
N GLY A 546 -35.65 40.09 -4.98
CA GLY A 546 -36.62 40.73 -5.88
C GLY A 546 -37.45 39.73 -6.70
N VAL A 547 -36.88 38.60 -7.15
CA VAL A 547 -37.65 37.60 -7.88
C VAL A 547 -38.51 36.73 -6.95
N LEU A 548 -38.03 36.43 -5.74
CA LEU A 548 -38.75 35.63 -4.75
C LEU A 548 -40.06 36.28 -4.29
N GLN A 549 -40.18 37.60 -4.34
CA GLN A 549 -41.44 38.29 -4.06
C GLN A 549 -42.53 38.01 -5.13
N ILE A 550 -42.13 37.54 -6.31
CA ILE A 550 -43.00 37.38 -7.49
C ILE A 550 -43.26 35.90 -7.78
N ILE A 551 -42.23 35.07 -7.74
CA ILE A 551 -42.34 33.65 -8.14
C ILE A 551 -42.93 32.80 -7.02
N GLN A 552 -43.65 31.74 -7.41
CA GLN A 552 -44.24 30.77 -6.49
C GLN A 552 -43.83 29.33 -6.82
N THR A 553 -42.79 29.17 -7.63
CA THR A 553 -42.35 27.86 -8.17
C THR A 553 -41.17 27.30 -7.40
N LEU A 554 -40.24 28.16 -6.98
CA LEU A 554 -39.05 27.76 -6.23
C LEU A 554 -39.39 27.53 -4.75
N THR A 555 -39.13 26.32 -4.26
CA THR A 555 -39.39 25.92 -2.86
C THR A 555 -38.12 25.82 -2.02
N ILE A 556 -36.96 25.66 -2.66
CA ILE A 556 -35.64 25.55 -2.02
C ILE A 556 -34.64 26.44 -2.77
N LEU A 557 -34.08 27.41 -2.05
CA LEU A 557 -32.94 28.20 -2.49
C LEU A 557 -31.81 28.10 -1.46
N GLU A 558 -30.65 27.61 -1.87
CA GLU A 558 -29.51 27.46 -0.97
C GLU A 558 -28.36 28.37 -1.40
N LEU A 559 -27.91 29.26 -0.50
CA LEU A 559 -26.88 30.28 -0.75
C LEU A 559 -25.82 30.32 0.36
N ARG A 560 -25.81 29.36 1.29
CA ARG A 560 -24.81 29.30 2.36
C ARG A 560 -23.38 29.27 1.79
N GLY A 561 -22.44 29.93 2.47
CA GLY A 561 -21.03 29.92 2.07
C GLY A 561 -20.71 30.86 0.90
N ASN A 562 -21.64 31.75 0.55
CA ASN A 562 -21.41 32.90 -0.32
C ASN A 562 -20.87 34.12 0.47
N LYS A 563 -20.64 35.24 -0.22
CA LYS A 563 -20.15 36.52 0.34
C LYS A 563 -21.30 37.46 0.74
N ILE A 564 -22.42 36.91 1.21
CA ILE A 564 -23.62 37.68 1.58
C ILE A 564 -23.41 38.33 2.95
N GLY A 565 -23.47 39.66 2.99
CA GLY A 565 -23.42 40.46 4.19
C GLY A 565 -24.81 40.80 4.73
N ASN A 566 -24.85 41.71 5.71
CA ASN A 566 -26.09 42.07 6.38
C ASN A 566 -27.15 42.68 5.43
N ALA A 567 -26.72 43.41 4.40
CA ALA A 567 -27.65 44.06 3.47
C ALA A 567 -28.35 43.02 2.56
N GLY A 568 -27.60 42.07 2.00
CA GLY A 568 -28.17 40.98 1.22
C GLY A 568 -29.04 40.05 2.07
N ALA A 569 -28.59 39.75 3.29
CA ALA A 569 -29.37 38.97 4.25
C ALA A 569 -30.71 39.63 4.58
N GLN A 570 -30.74 40.95 4.80
CA GLN A 570 -31.97 41.70 5.03
C GLN A 570 -32.95 41.54 3.86
N HIS A 571 -32.48 41.74 2.62
CA HIS A 571 -33.32 41.58 1.43
C HIS A 571 -33.91 40.17 1.30
N LEU A 572 -33.12 39.13 1.60
CA LEU A 572 -33.58 37.74 1.53
C LEU A 572 -34.61 37.40 2.62
N VAL A 573 -34.45 37.94 3.84
CA VAL A 573 -35.45 37.79 4.91
C VAL A 573 -36.78 38.45 4.53
N GLU A 574 -36.73 39.71 4.07
CA GLU A 574 -37.92 40.45 3.62
C GLU A 574 -38.67 39.71 2.50
N ALA A 575 -37.93 39.16 1.53
CA ALA A 575 -38.52 38.37 0.46
C ALA A 575 -39.18 37.08 0.98
N ARG A 576 -38.54 36.37 1.92
CA ARG A 576 -39.08 35.15 2.53
C ARG A 576 -40.38 35.39 3.30
N GLU A 577 -40.53 36.53 3.97
CA GLU A 577 -41.78 36.86 4.69
C GLU A 577 -42.99 36.97 3.75
N THR A 578 -42.76 37.40 2.50
CA THR A 578 -43.81 37.54 1.48
C THR A 578 -44.02 36.29 0.63
N ASN A 579 -43.00 35.42 0.51
CA ASN A 579 -43.06 34.22 -0.31
C ASN A 579 -43.67 33.04 0.47
N GLN A 580 -44.76 32.46 -0.05
CA GLN A 580 -45.51 31.39 0.63
C GLN A 580 -45.08 29.97 0.23
N THR A 581 -44.20 29.83 -0.77
CA THR A 581 -43.81 28.54 -1.35
C THR A 581 -42.38 28.13 -0.99
N LEU A 582 -41.53 29.08 -0.61
CA LEU A 582 -40.17 28.85 -0.18
C LEU A 582 -40.13 28.19 1.20
N THR A 583 -39.87 26.88 1.21
CA THR A 583 -39.80 26.05 2.41
C THR A 583 -38.41 26.01 3.02
N LYS A 584 -37.35 26.19 2.21
CA LYS A 584 -35.96 26.23 2.65
C LYS A 584 -35.22 27.37 1.98
N LEU A 585 -34.59 28.20 2.82
CA LEU A 585 -33.71 29.28 2.39
C LEU A 585 -32.47 29.29 3.32
N THR A 586 -31.28 29.11 2.75
CA THR A 586 -29.99 29.20 3.48
C THR A 586 -29.16 30.33 2.86
N PHE A 587 -28.48 31.16 3.67
CA PHE A 587 -27.53 32.19 3.23
C PHE A 587 -26.62 32.60 4.38
#